data_AF-A0ABD0C5N3-F1
#
_entry.id   AF-A0ABD0C5N3-F1
#
_cell.length_a   1.000
_cell.length_b   1.000
_cell.length_c   1.000
_cell.angle_alpha   90.00
_cell.angle_beta   90.00
_cell.angle_gamma   90.00
#
_symmetry.space_group_name_H-M   'P 1'
#
loop_
_entity.id
_entity.type
_entity.pdbx_description
1 polymer ?
#
loop_
_entity_poly.entity_id
_entity_poly.type
_entity_poly.pdbx_seq_one_letter_code
_entity_poly.pdbx_strand_id
1 'polypeptide(L)'
;MKDKLKQSVIAITSANLKRLLFNQKLTQRELSALTGIPIPSINRYYLGNGAIPQNNLIKIAKALHVNPNEIDPSYQPTQDFLANLAKKTDDPELNFRIDSLKQLIQASNLSVKELADKLNLKPITVYKWLAGVNTPTKENIAKLAALFNVSVESLADISTNLTPQQTKILNVLPTDLTDQQTDLIISLIKSVLENAN
;
A
#
# COMPACT_ATOMS: atom_id res chain seq x y z
N MET A 1 19.67 16.44 -30.23
CA MET A 1 19.72 16.26 -28.75
C MET A 1 18.46 15.59 -28.20
N LYS A 2 17.26 16.04 -28.57
CA LYS A 2 15.97 15.47 -28.13
C LYS A 2 15.80 13.97 -28.44
N ASP A 3 16.24 13.50 -29.61
CA ASP A 3 16.07 12.08 -29.98
C ASP A 3 17.02 11.14 -29.25
N LYS A 4 18.26 11.56 -28.97
CA LYS A 4 19.20 10.79 -28.14
C LYS A 4 18.68 10.65 -26.70
N LEU A 5 18.08 11.70 -26.15
CA LEU A 5 17.49 11.68 -24.81
C LEU A 5 16.23 10.78 -24.73
N LYS A 6 15.37 10.81 -25.76
CA LYS A 6 14.24 9.89 -25.86
C LYS A 6 14.70 8.44 -25.97
N GLN A 7 15.73 8.17 -26.77
CA GLN A 7 16.31 6.83 -26.90
C GLN A 7 16.93 6.34 -25.59
N SER A 8 17.60 7.20 -24.83
CA SER A 8 18.16 6.82 -23.52
C SER A 8 17.06 6.47 -22.51
N VAL A 9 15.96 7.23 -22.48
CA VAL A 9 14.82 6.92 -21.60
C VAL A 9 14.20 5.58 -21.98
N ILE A 10 13.96 5.32 -23.26
CA ILE A 10 13.40 4.02 -23.71
C ILE A 10 14.30 2.85 -23.33
N ALA A 11 15.63 3.00 -23.47
CA ALA A 11 16.59 1.97 -23.08
C ALA A 11 16.56 1.69 -21.57
N ILE A 12 16.48 2.74 -20.74
CA ILE A 12 16.35 2.62 -19.27
C ILE A 12 15.03 1.95 -18.90
N THR A 13 13.92 2.37 -19.50
CA THR A 13 12.60 1.80 -19.27
C THR A 13 12.56 0.30 -19.62
N SER A 14 13.17 -0.09 -20.75
CA SER A 14 13.33 -1.50 -21.13
C SER A 14 14.15 -2.28 -20.11
N ALA A 15 15.30 -1.75 -19.67
CA ALA A 15 16.15 -2.41 -18.69
C ALA A 15 15.44 -2.60 -17.34
N ASN A 16 14.70 -1.59 -16.88
CA ASN A 16 13.89 -1.67 -15.67
C ASN A 16 12.81 -2.75 -15.78
N LEU A 17 12.07 -2.77 -16.89
CA LEU A 17 11.04 -3.79 -17.12
C LEU A 17 11.63 -5.21 -17.13
N LYS A 18 12.79 -5.41 -17.77
CA LYS A 18 13.52 -6.70 -17.75
C LYS A 18 13.88 -7.13 -16.33
N ARG A 19 14.47 -6.22 -15.55
CA ARG A 19 14.88 -6.47 -14.16
C ARG A 19 13.69 -6.84 -13.28
N LEU A 20 12.58 -6.11 -13.40
CA LEU A 20 11.36 -6.36 -12.63
C LEU A 20 10.76 -7.73 -12.95
N LEU A 21 10.66 -8.07 -14.24
CA LEU A 21 10.16 -9.38 -14.67
C LEU A 21 11.06 -10.52 -14.19
N PHE A 22 12.38 -10.37 -14.29
CA PHE A 22 13.35 -11.35 -13.79
C PHE A 22 13.21 -11.58 -12.29
N ASN A 23 13.18 -10.50 -11.50
CA ASN A 23 13.07 -10.59 -10.04
C ASN A 23 11.75 -11.23 -9.58
N GLN A 24 10.67 -11.00 -10.33
CA GLN A 24 9.35 -11.57 -10.04
C GLN A 24 9.13 -12.94 -10.72
N LYS A 25 10.13 -13.47 -11.44
CA LYS A 25 10.05 -14.72 -12.20
C LYS A 25 8.87 -14.75 -13.18
N LEU A 26 8.55 -13.62 -13.79
CA LEU A 26 7.47 -13.45 -14.75
C LEU A 26 7.99 -13.41 -16.19
N THR A 27 7.29 -14.11 -17.08
CA THR A 27 7.50 -14.05 -18.52
C THR A 27 6.73 -12.90 -19.16
N GLN A 28 7.13 -12.50 -20.38
CA GLN A 28 6.39 -11.52 -21.18
C GLN A 28 4.94 -11.98 -21.47
N ARG A 29 4.73 -13.31 -21.61
CA ARG A 29 3.40 -13.90 -21.83
C ARG A 29 2.52 -13.77 -20.60
N GLU A 30 3.05 -14.03 -19.41
CA GLU A 30 2.33 -13.83 -18.16
C GLU A 30 2.03 -12.35 -17.92
N LEU A 31 2.99 -11.45 -18.19
CA LEU A 31 2.72 -10.01 -18.11
C LEU A 31 1.61 -9.58 -19.07
N SER A 32 1.60 -10.10 -20.30
CA SER A 32 0.52 -9.87 -21.27
C SER A 32 -0.84 -10.32 -20.73
N ALA A 33 -0.91 -11.52 -20.14
CA ALA A 33 -2.13 -12.04 -19.52
C ALA A 33 -2.58 -11.19 -18.31
N LEU A 34 -1.65 -10.77 -17.45
CA LEU A 34 -1.95 -9.96 -16.25
C LEU A 34 -2.44 -8.55 -16.59
N THR A 35 -1.92 -7.96 -17.66
CA THR A 35 -2.20 -6.57 -18.04
C THR A 35 -3.31 -6.43 -19.08
N GLY A 36 -3.65 -7.52 -19.79
CA GLY A 36 -4.48 -7.49 -20.99
C GLY A 36 -3.83 -6.75 -22.17
N ILE A 37 -2.53 -6.44 -22.09
CA ILE A 37 -1.78 -5.80 -23.18
C ILE A 37 -1.34 -6.89 -24.16
N PRO A 38 -1.54 -6.73 -25.48
CA PRO A 38 -1.13 -7.73 -26.45
C PRO A 38 0.37 -8.09 -26.35
N ILE A 39 0.69 -9.37 -26.51
CA ILE A 39 2.08 -9.86 -26.44
C ILE A 39 3.05 -9.10 -27.37
N PRO A 40 2.69 -8.65 -28.59
CA PRO A 40 3.60 -7.88 -29.43
C PRO A 40 3.94 -6.51 -28.82
N SER A 41 2.99 -5.88 -28.11
CA SER A 41 3.23 -4.61 -27.41
C SER A 41 4.16 -4.81 -26.22
N ILE A 42 3.93 -5.85 -25.40
CA ILE A 42 4.84 -6.20 -24.30
C ILE A 42 6.24 -6.47 -24.84
N ASN A 43 6.38 -7.27 -25.92
CA ASN A 43 7.68 -7.55 -26.54
C ASN A 43 8.38 -6.28 -27.02
N ARG A 44 7.64 -5.35 -27.64
CA ARG A 44 8.18 -4.07 -28.09
C ARG A 44 8.76 -3.26 -26.92
N TYR A 45 8.03 -3.17 -25.80
CA TYR A 45 8.48 -2.46 -24.60
C TYR A 45 9.68 -3.15 -23.95
N TYR A 46 9.60 -4.48 -23.80
CA TYR A 46 10.65 -5.30 -23.24
C TYR A 46 11.96 -5.17 -24.02
N LEU A 47 11.90 -5.14 -25.35
CA LEU A 47 13.09 -5.00 -26.20
C LEU A 47 13.60 -3.55 -26.30
N GLY A 48 12.85 -2.55 -25.83
CA GLY A 48 13.20 -1.14 -25.99
C GLY A 48 12.95 -0.61 -27.41
N ASN A 49 12.07 -1.25 -28.18
CA ASN A 49 11.71 -0.85 -29.55
C ASN A 49 10.58 0.20 -29.59
N GLY A 50 10.30 0.84 -28.45
CA GLY A 50 9.31 1.90 -28.33
C GLY A 50 9.05 2.29 -26.88
N ALA A 51 8.61 3.53 -26.70
CA ALA A 51 8.13 4.01 -25.40
C ALA A 51 6.85 3.27 -24.97
N ILE A 52 6.65 3.18 -23.66
CA ILE A 52 5.44 2.61 -23.08
C ILE A 52 4.39 3.74 -22.99
N PRO A 53 3.23 3.63 -23.65
CA PRO A 53 2.14 4.59 -23.48
C PRO A 53 1.68 4.65 -22.02
N GLN A 54 1.29 5.82 -21.53
CA GLN A 54 0.96 6.04 -20.12
C GLN A 54 -0.07 5.06 -19.57
N ASN A 55 -1.13 4.77 -20.32
CA ASN A 55 -2.16 3.81 -19.93
C ASN A 55 -1.61 2.38 -19.76
N ASN A 56 -0.68 1.97 -20.62
CA ASN A 56 -0.02 0.67 -20.56
C ASN A 56 1.02 0.64 -19.45
N LEU A 57 1.75 1.72 -19.22
CA LEU A 57 2.68 1.86 -18.11
C LEU A 57 1.97 1.66 -16.77
N ILE A 58 0.78 2.27 -16.61
CA ILE A 58 -0.05 2.11 -15.40
C ILE A 58 -0.50 0.66 -15.25
N LYS A 59 -0.97 0.00 -16.32
CA LYS A 59 -1.37 -1.40 -16.28
C LYS A 59 -0.21 -2.32 -15.88
N ILE A 60 0.97 -2.09 -16.45
CA ILE A 60 2.19 -2.85 -16.15
C ILE A 60 2.62 -2.59 -14.69
N ALA A 61 2.67 -1.33 -14.25
CA ALA A 61 3.00 -0.94 -12.88
C ALA A 61 2.07 -1.63 -11.86
N LYS A 62 0.76 -1.61 -12.14
CA LYS A 62 -0.25 -2.30 -11.32
C LYS A 62 -0.07 -3.81 -11.31
N ALA A 63 0.20 -4.42 -12.46
CA ALA A 63 0.42 -5.87 -12.57
C ALA A 63 1.71 -6.35 -11.89
N LEU A 64 2.74 -5.50 -11.89
CA LEU A 64 4.04 -5.76 -11.26
C LEU A 64 4.12 -5.25 -9.82
N HIS A 65 3.06 -4.61 -9.31
CA HIS A 65 3.03 -4.02 -7.97
C HIS A 65 4.19 -3.05 -7.67
N VAL A 66 4.51 -2.19 -8.64
CA VAL A 66 5.52 -1.13 -8.53
C VAL A 66 4.93 0.23 -8.88
N ASN A 67 5.59 1.31 -8.51
CA ASN A 67 5.23 2.63 -8.99
C ASN A 67 5.56 2.78 -10.49
N PRO A 68 4.77 3.52 -11.27
CA PRO A 68 5.05 3.71 -12.70
C PRO A 68 6.44 4.33 -12.99
N ASN A 69 6.97 5.15 -12.07
CA ASN A 69 8.30 5.75 -12.18
C ASN A 69 9.46 4.75 -11.97
N GLU A 70 9.20 3.59 -11.35
CA GLU A 70 10.18 2.50 -11.22
C GLU A 70 10.38 1.74 -12.55
N ILE A 71 9.40 1.85 -13.46
CA ILE A 71 9.49 1.31 -14.82
C ILE A 71 10.02 2.42 -15.73
N ASP A 72 9.35 3.57 -15.79
CA ASP A 72 9.74 4.72 -16.61
C ASP A 72 10.04 5.94 -15.73
N PRO A 73 11.32 6.30 -15.53
CA PRO A 73 11.72 7.42 -14.67
C PRO A 73 11.18 8.79 -15.10
N SER A 74 10.69 8.92 -16.35
CA SER A 74 10.10 10.16 -16.85
C SER A 74 8.62 10.33 -16.49
N TYR A 75 8.01 9.34 -15.84
CA TYR A 75 6.59 9.36 -15.50
C TYR A 75 6.23 10.51 -14.55
N GLN A 76 5.18 11.26 -14.92
CA GLN A 76 4.55 12.28 -14.09
C GLN A 76 3.05 11.97 -13.95
N PRO A 77 2.52 11.77 -12.73
CA PRO A 77 1.10 11.50 -12.52
C PRO A 77 0.23 12.72 -12.84
N THR A 78 -0.98 12.51 -13.37
CA THR A 78 -1.97 13.58 -13.56
C THR A 78 -2.82 13.79 -12.30
N GLN A 79 -3.42 14.97 -12.13
CA GLN A 79 -4.33 15.29 -11.01
C GLN A 79 -5.50 14.28 -10.92
N ASP A 80 -6.17 13.99 -12.04
CA ASP A 80 -7.27 13.01 -12.09
C ASP A 80 -6.80 11.58 -11.76
N PHE A 81 -5.54 11.25 -12.05
CA PHE A 81 -4.95 9.96 -11.70
C PHE A 81 -4.73 9.85 -10.19
N LEU A 82 -4.23 10.90 -9.53
CA LEU A 82 -4.09 10.94 -8.07
C LEU A 82 -5.46 10.78 -7.37
N ALA A 83 -6.49 11.44 -7.91
CA ALA A 83 -7.86 11.33 -7.40
C ALA A 83 -8.49 9.93 -7.59
N ASN A 84 -8.13 9.20 -8.65
CA ASN A 84 -8.63 7.84 -8.91
C ASN A 84 -7.87 6.76 -8.12
N LEU A 85 -6.60 6.98 -7.77
CA LEU A 85 -5.87 6.11 -6.84
C LEU A 85 -6.44 6.17 -5.41
N ALA A 86 -6.95 7.32 -4.99
CA ALA A 86 -7.59 7.51 -3.69
C ALA A 86 -9.03 6.92 -3.60
N LYS A 87 -9.64 6.49 -4.71
CA LYS A 87 -11.08 6.18 -4.81
C LYS A 87 -11.44 4.68 -4.80
N LYS A 88 -10.63 3.80 -4.22
CA LYS A 88 -11.08 2.42 -4.01
C LYS A 88 -10.53 1.75 -2.74
N THR A 89 -11.25 1.93 -1.64
CA THR A 89 -11.32 0.98 -0.52
C THR A 89 -12.64 1.23 0.24
N ASP A 90 -13.53 0.23 0.24
CA ASP A 90 -14.83 0.23 0.93
C ASP A 90 -14.75 -0.40 2.33
N ASP A 91 -13.64 -0.26 3.06
CA ASP A 91 -13.61 -0.58 4.50
C ASP A 91 -13.01 0.61 5.29
N PRO A 92 -13.86 1.54 5.75
CA PRO A 92 -13.45 2.78 6.43
C PRO A 92 -13.01 2.60 7.89
N GLU A 93 -12.99 1.39 8.45
CA GLU A 93 -12.78 1.22 9.91
C GLU A 93 -11.37 0.80 10.36
N LEU A 94 -10.42 0.52 9.46
CA LEU A 94 -9.03 0.22 9.85
C LEU A 94 -7.99 0.82 8.90
N ASN A 95 -7.22 1.79 9.39
CA ASN A 95 -6.00 2.28 8.72
C ASN A 95 -4.86 1.26 8.92
N PHE A 96 -4.81 0.23 8.06
CA PHE A 96 -3.73 -0.74 8.08
C PHE A 96 -2.39 -0.12 7.65
N ARG A 97 -1.36 -0.29 8.48
CA ARG A 97 -0.03 0.26 8.27
C ARG A 97 0.79 -0.67 7.38
N ILE A 98 0.61 -0.52 6.07
CA ILE A 98 1.29 -1.35 5.05
C ILE A 98 2.81 -1.36 5.23
N ASP A 99 3.40 -0.22 5.60
CA ASP A 99 4.84 -0.12 5.80
C ASP A 99 5.33 -0.86 7.05
N SER A 100 4.53 -0.95 8.11
CA SER A 100 4.80 -1.82 9.26
C SER A 100 4.89 -3.28 8.82
N LEU A 101 3.94 -3.75 8.00
CA LEU A 101 3.96 -5.12 7.50
C LEU A 101 5.20 -5.39 6.63
N LYS A 102 5.59 -4.45 5.76
CA LYS A 102 6.80 -4.58 4.94
C LYS A 102 8.05 -4.72 5.82
N GLN A 103 8.18 -3.89 6.85
CA GLN A 103 9.31 -3.93 7.78
C GLN A 103 9.37 -5.26 8.53
N LEU A 104 8.24 -5.78 9.00
CA LEU A 104 8.19 -7.07 9.68
C LEU A 104 8.56 -8.23 8.76
N ILE A 105 8.11 -8.21 7.50
CA ILE A 105 8.53 -9.20 6.51
C ILE A 105 10.03 -9.12 6.26
N GLN A 106 10.60 -7.92 6.11
CA GLN A 106 12.03 -7.72 5.89
C GLN A 106 12.90 -8.11 7.10
N ALA A 107 12.42 -7.83 8.31
CA ALA A 107 13.09 -8.20 9.56
C ALA A 107 12.96 -9.69 9.86
N SER A 108 11.95 -10.36 9.28
CA SER A 108 11.82 -11.80 9.28
C SER A 108 12.63 -12.45 8.16
N ASN A 109 13.02 -13.71 8.33
CA ASN A 109 13.58 -14.51 7.24
C ASN A 109 12.48 -15.18 6.38
N LEU A 110 11.26 -14.63 6.35
CA LEU A 110 10.13 -15.21 5.64
C LEU A 110 9.91 -14.53 4.28
N SER A 111 9.75 -15.35 3.25
CA SER A 111 9.16 -14.91 1.98
C SER A 111 7.65 -14.67 2.13
N VAL A 112 7.07 -13.88 1.21
CA VAL A 112 5.60 -13.67 1.15
C VAL A 112 4.84 -14.99 1.01
N LYS A 113 5.42 -15.98 0.32
CA LYS A 113 4.84 -17.32 0.20
C LYS A 113 4.82 -18.03 1.55
N GLU A 114 5.94 -18.05 2.27
CA GLU A 114 6.02 -18.70 3.58
C GLU A 114 5.14 -18.01 4.63
N LEU A 115 5.04 -16.67 4.57
CA LEU A 115 4.10 -15.89 5.37
C LEU A 115 2.65 -16.31 5.07
N ALA A 116 2.27 -16.37 3.80
CA ALA A 116 0.92 -16.77 3.41
C ALA A 116 0.61 -18.22 3.82
N ASP A 117 1.57 -19.14 3.63
CA ASP A 117 1.45 -20.53 4.05
C ASP A 117 1.23 -20.63 5.57
N LYS A 118 1.97 -19.84 6.38
CA LYS A 118 1.80 -19.76 7.85
C LYS A 118 0.45 -19.17 8.28
N LEU A 119 -0.16 -18.33 7.47
CA LEU A 119 -1.48 -17.72 7.73
C LEU A 119 -2.64 -18.54 7.14
N ASN A 120 -2.35 -19.66 6.46
CA ASN A 120 -3.31 -20.44 5.67
C ASN A 120 -4.03 -19.60 4.61
N LEU A 121 -3.26 -18.77 3.89
CA LEU A 121 -3.74 -17.86 2.85
C LEU A 121 -3.06 -18.16 1.52
N LYS A 122 -3.69 -17.72 0.43
CA LYS A 122 -3.03 -17.67 -0.87
C LYS A 122 -2.00 -16.52 -0.85
N PRO A 123 -0.78 -16.69 -1.40
CA PRO A 123 0.22 -15.62 -1.47
C PRO A 123 -0.29 -14.32 -2.08
N ILE A 124 -1.17 -14.43 -3.09
CA ILE A 124 -1.81 -13.29 -3.75
C ILE A 124 -2.61 -12.40 -2.81
N THR A 125 -3.16 -12.94 -1.72
CA THR A 125 -3.88 -12.17 -0.70
C THR A 125 -2.93 -11.21 0.02
N VAL A 126 -1.75 -11.69 0.42
CA VAL A 126 -0.73 -10.88 1.10
C VAL A 126 -0.13 -9.84 0.15
N TYR A 127 0.12 -10.19 -1.12
CA TYR A 127 0.59 -9.23 -2.13
C TYR A 127 -0.39 -8.07 -2.34
N LYS A 128 -1.71 -8.32 -2.31
CA LYS A 128 -2.72 -7.26 -2.42
C LYS A 128 -2.68 -6.29 -1.22
N TRP A 129 -2.42 -6.78 -0.01
CA TRP A 129 -2.22 -5.94 1.17
C TRP A 129 -0.97 -5.07 1.05
N LEU A 130 0.17 -5.66 0.65
CA LEU A 130 1.44 -4.94 0.47
C LEU A 130 1.37 -3.87 -0.63
N ALA A 131 0.53 -4.09 -1.63
CA ALA A 131 0.28 -3.16 -2.72
C ALA A 131 -0.82 -2.14 -2.41
N GLY A 132 -1.43 -2.17 -1.21
CA GLY A 132 -2.51 -1.26 -0.82
C GLY A 132 -3.78 -1.40 -1.68
N VAL A 133 -3.97 -2.56 -2.31
CA VAL A 133 -5.13 -2.85 -3.16
C VAL A 133 -6.37 -3.14 -2.31
N ASN A 134 -6.17 -3.76 -1.14
CA ASN A 134 -7.20 -3.96 -0.14
C ASN A 134 -6.57 -4.09 1.26
N THR A 135 -7.40 -3.98 2.27
CA THR A 135 -7.00 -4.08 3.68
C THR A 135 -7.21 -5.51 4.20
N PRO A 136 -6.29 -6.07 5.02
CA PRO A 136 -6.55 -7.31 5.74
C PRO A 136 -7.73 -7.12 6.73
N THR A 137 -8.53 -8.17 6.89
CA THR A 137 -9.61 -8.18 7.90
C THR A 137 -9.06 -8.09 9.32
N LYS A 138 -9.88 -7.67 10.30
CA LYS A 138 -9.51 -7.68 11.73
C LYS A 138 -8.91 -9.02 12.18
N GLU A 139 -9.49 -10.13 11.74
CA GLU A 139 -8.97 -11.49 11.99
C GLU A 139 -7.57 -11.71 11.40
N ASN A 140 -7.33 -11.29 10.16
CA ASN A 140 -6.02 -11.46 9.52
C ASN A 140 -4.95 -10.54 10.14
N ILE A 141 -5.33 -9.36 10.62
CA ILE A 141 -4.43 -8.47 11.35
C ILE A 141 -4.05 -9.09 12.69
N ALA A 142 -5.00 -9.68 13.41
CA ALA A 142 -4.71 -10.42 14.65
C ALA A 142 -3.75 -11.61 14.40
N LYS A 143 -3.95 -12.35 13.30
CA LYS A 143 -3.03 -13.44 12.91
C LYS A 143 -1.63 -12.93 12.56
N LEU A 144 -1.51 -11.81 11.85
CA LEU A 144 -0.23 -11.16 11.55
C LEU A 144 0.47 -10.72 12.84
N ALA A 145 -0.26 -10.06 13.74
CA ALA A 145 0.24 -9.61 15.04
C ALA A 145 0.80 -10.77 15.85
N ALA A 146 0.03 -11.87 15.97
CA ALA A 146 0.46 -13.08 16.65
C ALA A 146 1.69 -13.73 15.98
N LEU A 147 1.71 -13.80 14.65
CA LEU A 147 2.81 -14.43 13.91
C LEU A 147 4.14 -13.70 14.09
N PHE A 148 4.12 -12.36 14.09
CA PHE A 148 5.31 -11.53 14.25
C PHE A 148 5.60 -11.16 15.71
N ASN A 149 4.76 -11.61 16.65
CA ASN A 149 4.83 -11.29 18.07
C ASN A 149 4.84 -9.77 18.33
N VAL A 150 3.92 -9.06 17.68
CA VAL A 150 3.71 -7.60 17.82
C VAL A 150 2.26 -7.31 18.21
N SER A 151 1.97 -6.09 18.63
CA SER A 151 0.61 -5.67 18.97
C SER A 151 -0.22 -5.38 17.72
N VAL A 152 -1.55 -5.48 17.80
CA VAL A 152 -2.45 -5.16 16.67
C VAL A 152 -2.31 -3.69 16.26
N GLU A 153 -2.09 -2.81 17.24
CA GLU A 153 -1.88 -1.38 17.09
C GLU A 153 -0.61 -1.04 16.31
N SER A 154 0.40 -1.91 16.34
CA SER A 154 1.61 -1.74 15.53
C SER A 154 1.36 -1.94 14.02
N LEU A 155 0.33 -2.73 13.68
CA LEU A 155 -0.03 -3.12 12.32
C LEU A 155 -1.21 -2.31 11.76
N ALA A 156 -2.05 -1.74 12.61
CA ALA A 156 -3.17 -0.92 12.19
C ALA A 156 -3.49 0.13 13.26
N ASP A 157 -3.87 1.33 12.83
CA ASP A 157 -4.47 2.27 13.77
C ASP A 157 -5.84 1.75 14.16
N ILE A 158 -6.04 1.56 15.47
CA ILE A 158 -7.39 1.54 16.02
C ILE A 158 -7.83 3.01 15.97
N SER A 159 -8.33 3.46 14.81
CA SER A 159 -9.09 4.70 14.80
C SER A 159 -10.32 4.42 15.64
N THR A 160 -10.29 4.84 16.90
CA THR A 160 -11.54 5.15 17.59
C THR A 160 -12.25 6.13 16.67
N ASN A 161 -13.40 5.73 16.12
CA ASN A 161 -14.23 6.60 15.29
C ASN A 161 -14.80 7.69 16.23
N LEU A 162 -13.96 8.68 16.54
CA LEU A 162 -14.35 9.84 17.30
C LEU A 162 -15.28 10.67 16.40
N THR A 163 -16.48 10.92 16.90
CA THR A 163 -17.39 11.89 16.29
C THR A 163 -16.69 13.26 16.18
N PRO A 164 -17.15 14.16 15.28
CA PRO A 164 -16.60 15.51 15.18
C PRO A 164 -16.55 16.24 16.55
N GLN A 165 -17.48 15.94 17.45
CA GLN A 165 -17.54 16.47 18.81
C GLN A 165 -16.45 15.86 19.71
N GLN A 166 -16.23 14.55 19.65
CA GLN A 166 -15.16 13.89 20.40
C GLN A 166 -13.76 14.32 19.93
N THR A 167 -13.57 14.52 18.62
CA THR A 167 -12.30 15.04 18.06
C THR A 167 -12.02 16.47 18.54
N LYS A 168 -13.06 17.32 18.65
CA LYS A 168 -12.90 18.66 19.24
C LYS A 168 -12.43 18.61 20.68
N ILE A 169 -12.95 17.67 21.49
CA ILE A 169 -12.51 17.50 22.87
C ILE A 169 -11.05 17.04 22.91
N LEU A 170 -10.69 16.04 22.11
CA LEU A 170 -9.33 15.50 22.05
C LEU A 170 -8.28 16.56 21.67
N ASN A 171 -8.60 17.42 20.70
CA ASN A 171 -7.68 18.46 20.20
C ASN A 171 -7.37 19.57 21.21
N VAL A 172 -8.16 19.69 22.29
CA VAL A 172 -7.93 20.68 23.35
C VAL A 172 -7.02 20.13 24.45
N LEU A 173 -6.82 18.81 24.50
CA LEU A 173 -5.99 18.18 25.52
C LEU A 173 -4.49 18.35 25.20
N PRO A 174 -3.66 18.66 26.21
CA PRO A 174 -2.21 18.70 26.03
C PRO A 174 -1.64 17.29 25.76
N THR A 175 -0.53 17.24 25.04
CA THR A 175 0.10 15.96 24.62
C THR A 175 0.83 15.23 25.75
N ASP A 176 1.03 15.88 26.90
CA ASP A 176 1.86 15.44 28.03
C ASP A 176 1.08 15.40 29.36
N LEU A 177 -0.13 14.84 29.34
CA LEU A 177 -0.95 14.66 30.54
C LEU A 177 -0.30 13.72 31.56
N THR A 178 -0.35 14.10 32.84
CA THR A 178 -0.03 13.22 33.97
C THR A 178 -1.23 12.37 34.37
N ASP A 179 -1.01 11.27 35.09
CA ASP A 179 -2.07 10.40 35.62
C ASP A 179 -3.09 11.20 36.46
N GLN A 180 -2.60 12.08 37.33
CA GLN A 180 -3.45 12.93 38.18
C GLN A 180 -4.33 13.89 37.35
N GLN A 181 -3.77 14.48 36.30
CA GLN A 181 -4.54 15.36 35.41
C GLN A 181 -5.58 14.57 34.61
N THR A 182 -5.23 13.36 34.17
CA THR A 182 -6.12 12.46 33.45
C THR A 182 -7.33 12.07 34.31
N ASP A 183 -7.11 11.69 35.56
CA ASP A 183 -8.18 11.32 36.50
C ASP A 183 -9.14 12.49 36.77
N LEU A 184 -8.60 13.69 36.94
CA LEU A 184 -9.41 14.90 37.12
C LEU A 184 -10.27 15.21 35.91
N ILE A 185 -9.71 15.12 34.70
CA ILE A 185 -10.45 15.34 33.44
C ILE A 185 -11.57 14.31 33.29
N ILE A 186 -11.29 13.02 33.55
CA ILE A 186 -12.29 11.95 33.48
C ILE A 186 -13.43 12.21 34.49
N SER A 187 -13.08 12.58 35.72
CA SER A 187 -14.06 12.91 36.77
C SER A 187 -14.97 14.07 36.35
N LEU A 188 -14.40 15.14 35.79
CA LEU A 188 -15.15 16.30 35.33
C LEU A 188 -16.10 15.95 34.18
N ILE A 189 -15.63 15.19 33.18
CA ILE A 189 -16.45 14.75 32.05
C ILE A 189 -17.63 13.91 32.55
N LYS A 190 -17.40 12.96 33.46
CA LYS A 190 -18.47 12.14 34.04
C LYS A 190 -19.52 12.99 34.75
N SER A 191 -19.08 13.93 35.60
CA SER A 191 -19.98 14.85 36.30
C SER A 191 -20.83 15.69 35.33
N VAL A 192 -20.25 16.21 34.26
CA VAL A 192 -21.01 16.98 33.25
C VAL A 192 -22.07 16.12 32.56
N LEU A 193 -21.75 14.86 32.24
CA LEU A 193 -22.68 13.94 31.58
C LEU A 193 -23.80 13.45 32.50
N GLU A 194 -23.51 13.28 33.80
CA GLU A 194 -24.49 12.90 34.82
C GLU A 194 -25.48 14.04 35.12
N ASN A 195 -25.02 15.29 35.13
CA ASN A 195 -25.85 16.47 35.38
C ASN A 195 -26.61 16.99 34.13
N ALA A 196 -26.36 16.41 32.95
CA ALA A 196 -26.99 16.79 31.69
C ALA A 196 -28.18 15.91 31.30
N ASN A 197 -28.51 14.89 32.11
CA ASN A 197 -29.73 14.06 32.01
C ASN A 197 -30.70 14.41 33.14
#